data_AF-A0A1S3ZN57-F1
#
_entry.id   AF-A0A1S3ZN57-F1
#
_cell.length_a   1.000
_cell.length_b   1.000
_cell.length_c   1.000
_cell.angle_alpha   90.00
_cell.angle_beta   90.00
_cell.angle_gamma   90.00
#
_symmetry.space_group_name_H-M   'P 1'
#
loop_
_entity.id
_entity.type
_entity.pdbx_description
1 polymer ?
#
loop_
_entity_poly.entity_id
_entity_poly.type
_entity_poly.pdbx_seq_one_letter_code
_entity_poly.pdbx_strand_id
1 'polypeptide(L)'
;MVNFRLGIFILCSFLVLVSGSSKKLQTLPFDEGYSQLFGHDNLMVLEDGKSVHISLDERTGAGFVSQDLYLHGYFSASIKLPADYTAGVVVAFYMSNGDMFEKSHDEIDFEFLGNIRAKNWRIQTNIYGNGSTNVGREERYGLWFDPSEDFHQYTILWTESQIIFYVDNIPIREIKRTKAMGGDFPSKPMSLYATIWDGSSWATNGGKYKVNYKYAPYVAKFSDFVLHGCAVDPIELSPKCDTAPKSAFVPTGISPDQRRKMESFRKKYLQYSYCYDRTRYNVPLSECVIDPKEADRLQGFDPVTFGGVQRHHSKRRRQRQSRREDASSE
;
A
#
# COMPACT_ATOMS: atom_id res chain seq x y z
N MET A 1 -53.95 -56.90 -24.16
CA MET A 1 -53.02 -56.19 -25.07
C MET A 1 -52.68 -54.86 -24.43
N VAL A 2 -51.39 -54.58 -24.34
CA VAL A 2 -50.70 -53.57 -23.53
C VAL A 2 -51.29 -52.16 -23.65
N ASN A 3 -51.36 -51.40 -22.55
CA ASN A 3 -50.95 -49.99 -22.52
C ASN A 3 -50.77 -49.48 -21.09
N PHE A 4 -49.52 -49.57 -20.62
CA PHE A 4 -48.98 -48.85 -19.47
C PHE A 4 -48.89 -47.37 -19.85
N ARG A 5 -49.64 -46.48 -19.18
CA ARG A 5 -49.39 -45.03 -19.26
C ARG A 5 -48.58 -44.61 -18.05
N LEU A 6 -47.27 -44.55 -18.25
CA LEU A 6 -46.29 -44.01 -17.32
C LEU A 6 -46.43 -42.47 -17.31
N GLY A 7 -47.05 -41.92 -16.27
CA GLY A 7 -47.10 -40.48 -16.05
C GLY A 7 -45.77 -39.99 -15.47
N ILE A 8 -44.94 -39.35 -16.30
CA ILE A 8 -43.73 -38.67 -15.85
C ILE A 8 -44.15 -37.35 -15.19
N PHE A 9 -44.10 -37.28 -13.86
CA PHE A 9 -44.16 -36.02 -13.13
C PHE A 9 -42.79 -35.33 -13.27
N ILE A 10 -42.70 -34.33 -14.16
CA ILE A 10 -41.55 -33.42 -14.22
C ILE A 10 -41.70 -32.47 -13.03
N LEU A 11 -40.98 -32.76 -11.94
CA LEU A 11 -40.81 -31.83 -10.84
C LEU A 11 -39.82 -30.75 -11.31
N CYS A 12 -40.33 -29.65 -11.85
CA CYS A 12 -39.52 -28.45 -12.10
C CYS A 12 -39.11 -27.85 -10.75
N SER A 13 -37.99 -28.32 -10.21
CA SER A 13 -37.27 -27.65 -9.14
C SER A 13 -36.76 -26.32 -9.68
N PHE A 14 -37.51 -25.25 -9.46
CA PHE A 14 -37.01 -23.88 -9.59
C PHE A 14 -35.89 -23.72 -8.56
N LEU A 15 -34.65 -23.90 -9.01
CA LEU A 15 -33.49 -23.36 -8.32
C LEU A 15 -33.61 -21.85 -8.37
N VAL A 16 -34.21 -21.26 -7.33
CA VAL A 16 -34.07 -19.84 -7.06
C VAL A 16 -32.60 -19.63 -6.74
N LEU A 17 -31.83 -19.23 -7.74
CA LEU A 17 -30.51 -18.63 -7.54
C LEU A 17 -30.76 -17.36 -6.74
N VAL A 18 -30.62 -17.47 -5.42
CA VAL A 18 -30.43 -16.30 -4.56
C VAL A 18 -29.07 -15.74 -4.96
N SER A 19 -29.06 -14.88 -5.97
CA SER A 19 -27.94 -14.00 -6.25
C SER A 19 -27.81 -13.10 -5.03
N GLY A 20 -26.99 -13.53 -4.08
CA GLY A 20 -26.50 -12.69 -3.00
C GLY A 20 -25.74 -11.54 -3.64
N SER A 21 -26.44 -10.46 -3.96
CA SER A 21 -25.83 -9.23 -4.40
C SER A 21 -25.03 -8.68 -3.22
N SER A 22 -23.74 -9.00 -3.17
CA SER A 22 -22.78 -8.36 -2.28
C SER A 22 -22.86 -6.86 -2.54
N LYS A 23 -23.54 -6.11 -1.66
CA LYS A 23 -23.67 -4.66 -1.78
C LYS A 23 -22.28 -4.05 -1.56
N LYS A 24 -21.64 -3.62 -2.65
CA LYS A 24 -20.36 -2.90 -2.65
C LYS A 24 -20.60 -1.41 -2.36
N LEU A 25 -19.60 -0.73 -1.80
CA LEU A 25 -19.62 0.74 -1.71
C LEU A 25 -19.79 1.32 -3.13
N GLN A 26 -20.51 2.44 -3.22
CA GLN A 26 -20.77 3.09 -4.50
C GLN A 26 -19.46 3.63 -5.10
N THR A 27 -19.20 3.27 -6.35
CA THR A 27 -18.11 3.85 -7.14
C THR A 27 -18.58 5.14 -7.80
N LEU A 28 -17.67 6.11 -7.94
CA LEU A 28 -17.95 7.42 -8.52
C LEU A 28 -17.33 7.55 -9.92
N PRO A 29 -17.99 8.26 -10.86
CA PRO A 29 -17.33 8.82 -12.03
C PRO A 29 -16.18 9.75 -11.64
N PHE A 30 -15.17 9.88 -12.50
CA PHE A 30 -13.99 10.69 -12.24
C PHE A 30 -14.34 12.16 -11.98
N ASP A 31 -15.13 12.77 -12.87
CA ASP A 31 -15.48 14.20 -12.80
C ASP A 31 -16.42 14.56 -11.62
N GLU A 32 -17.01 13.57 -10.95
CA GLU A 32 -17.80 13.80 -9.72
C GLU A 32 -16.92 13.85 -8.47
N GLY A 33 -15.76 13.17 -8.47
CA GLY A 33 -14.92 13.04 -7.29
C GLY A 33 -13.57 13.75 -7.37
N TYR A 34 -13.05 13.98 -8.58
CA TYR A 34 -11.68 14.39 -8.82
C TYR A 34 -11.57 15.50 -9.86
N SER A 35 -10.42 16.16 -9.86
CA SER A 35 -9.99 17.10 -10.89
C SER A 35 -8.54 16.82 -11.27
N GLN A 36 -8.16 17.22 -12.47
CA GLN A 36 -6.76 17.14 -12.89
C GLN A 36 -5.89 18.09 -12.06
N LEU A 37 -4.80 17.57 -11.50
CA LEU A 37 -3.81 18.35 -10.75
C LEU A 37 -2.76 18.95 -11.69
N PHE A 38 -2.17 18.11 -12.54
CA PHE A 38 -1.18 18.50 -13.55
C PHE A 38 -1.06 17.43 -14.66
N GLY A 39 -0.17 17.66 -15.63
CA GLY A 39 0.23 16.67 -16.63
C GLY A 39 -0.28 16.93 -18.06
N HIS A 40 -1.12 17.95 -18.28
CA HIS A 40 -1.73 18.23 -19.58
C HIS A 40 -2.36 16.95 -20.17
N ASP A 41 -1.93 16.55 -21.37
CA ASP A 41 -2.43 15.37 -22.09
C ASP A 41 -1.97 14.03 -21.48
N ASN A 42 -1.10 14.04 -20.46
CA ASN A 42 -0.66 12.84 -19.75
C ASN A 42 -1.69 12.37 -18.70
N LEU A 43 -2.80 13.08 -18.53
CA LEU A 43 -3.99 12.58 -17.86
C LEU A 43 -5.11 12.41 -18.90
N MET A 44 -5.68 11.21 -18.97
CA MET A 44 -6.75 10.88 -19.91
C MET A 44 -7.89 10.17 -19.18
N VAL A 45 -9.02 10.85 -19.03
CA VAL A 45 -10.29 10.23 -18.61
C VAL A 45 -10.87 9.48 -19.81
N LEU A 46 -11.23 8.21 -19.63
CA LEU A 46 -11.76 7.38 -20.71
C LEU A 46 -13.24 7.71 -20.99
N GLU A 47 -13.75 7.26 -22.14
CA GLU A 47 -15.11 7.52 -22.59
C GLU A 47 -16.20 7.04 -21.60
N ASP A 48 -15.88 6.09 -20.72
CA ASP A 48 -16.78 5.61 -19.67
C ASP A 48 -16.97 6.61 -18.51
N GLY A 49 -16.14 7.67 -18.45
CA GLY A 49 -16.10 8.66 -17.38
C GLY A 49 -15.72 8.10 -16.01
N LYS A 50 -15.29 6.83 -15.93
CA LYS A 50 -15.07 6.07 -14.69
C LYS A 50 -13.65 5.53 -14.57
N SER A 51 -12.90 5.58 -15.66
CA SER A 51 -11.51 5.15 -15.73
C SER A 51 -10.63 6.33 -16.12
N VAL A 52 -9.44 6.43 -15.53
CA VAL A 52 -8.44 7.45 -15.88
C VAL A 52 -7.07 6.79 -16.04
N HIS A 53 -6.33 7.22 -17.05
CA HIS A 53 -4.93 6.90 -17.23
C HIS A 53 -4.09 8.13 -16.87
N ILE A 54 -3.06 7.93 -16.06
CA ILE A 54 -2.00 8.92 -15.85
C ILE A 54 -0.69 8.36 -16.39
N SER A 55 0.09 9.18 -17.09
CA SER A 55 1.35 8.74 -17.69
C SER A 55 2.55 9.60 -17.34
N LEU A 56 3.72 8.98 -17.43
CA LEU A 56 5.02 9.62 -17.32
C LEU A 56 5.81 9.43 -18.61
N ASP A 57 6.31 10.53 -19.16
CA ASP A 57 7.23 10.59 -20.29
C ASP A 57 8.32 11.66 -20.05
N GLU A 58 9.16 11.90 -21.05
CA GLU A 58 10.28 12.87 -20.95
C GLU A 58 9.82 14.30 -20.65
N ARG A 59 8.54 14.61 -20.89
CA ARG A 59 8.00 15.96 -20.79
C ARG A 59 7.43 16.21 -19.40
N THR A 60 6.59 15.30 -18.88
CA THR A 60 5.97 15.45 -17.57
C THR A 60 5.38 14.13 -17.04
N GLY A 61 5.19 14.07 -15.73
CA GLY A 61 4.28 13.11 -15.11
C GLY A 61 2.82 13.57 -15.23
N ALA A 62 1.94 12.98 -14.44
CA ALA A 62 0.57 13.46 -14.32
C ALA A 62 0.00 13.14 -12.95
N GLY A 63 -1.10 13.81 -12.61
CA GLY A 63 -1.82 13.51 -11.39
C GLY A 63 -3.19 14.16 -11.33
N PHE A 64 -3.99 13.66 -10.41
CA PHE A 64 -5.32 14.17 -10.07
C PHE A 64 -5.49 14.25 -8.55
N VAL A 65 -6.46 15.04 -8.13
CA VAL A 65 -6.77 15.33 -6.72
C VAL A 65 -8.28 15.28 -6.52
N SER A 66 -8.74 14.90 -5.32
CA SER A 66 -10.15 14.96 -4.97
C SER A 66 -10.65 16.39 -4.96
N GLN A 67 -11.90 16.60 -5.37
CA GLN A 67 -12.52 17.93 -5.32
C GLN A 67 -12.77 18.39 -3.87
N ASP A 68 -13.16 17.45 -3.02
CA ASP A 68 -13.42 17.71 -1.60
C ASP A 68 -12.19 17.43 -0.72
N LEU A 69 -12.16 18.13 0.41
CA LEU A 69 -11.29 17.89 1.56
C LEU A 69 -11.98 16.95 2.53
N TYR A 70 -11.26 15.96 3.07
CA TYR A 70 -11.84 14.96 3.95
C TYR A 70 -11.16 14.93 5.32
N LEU A 71 -11.95 14.83 6.39
CA LEU A 71 -11.47 14.52 7.74
C LEU A 71 -11.93 13.12 8.12
N HIS A 72 -11.07 12.12 7.88
CA HIS A 72 -11.39 10.69 7.96
C HIS A 72 -12.22 10.18 6.79
N GLY A 73 -12.09 8.88 6.51
CA GLY A 73 -12.85 8.21 5.48
C GLY A 73 -12.26 6.87 5.04
N TYR A 74 -12.92 6.29 4.04
CA TYR A 74 -12.54 5.10 3.31
C TYR A 74 -12.35 5.48 1.85
N PHE A 75 -11.10 5.41 1.38
CA PHE A 75 -10.66 5.85 0.08
C PHE A 75 -10.09 4.68 -0.68
N SER A 76 -10.64 4.37 -1.86
CA SER A 76 -10.21 3.21 -2.63
C SER A 76 -10.20 3.48 -4.13
N ALA A 77 -9.29 2.81 -4.84
CA ALA A 77 -9.31 2.70 -6.29
C ALA A 77 -8.83 1.32 -6.73
N SER A 78 -9.33 0.86 -7.88
CA SER A 78 -8.74 -0.24 -8.65
C SER A 78 -7.58 0.33 -9.46
N ILE A 79 -6.35 -0.14 -9.22
CA ILE A 79 -5.13 0.38 -9.83
C ILE A 79 -4.42 -0.74 -10.59
N LYS A 80 -4.00 -0.46 -11.82
CA LYS A 80 -3.09 -1.30 -12.61
C LYS A 80 -1.83 -0.51 -12.99
N LEU A 81 -0.67 -1.09 -12.69
CA LEU A 81 0.62 -0.43 -12.82
C LEU A 81 1.24 -0.62 -14.22
N PRO A 82 2.21 0.24 -14.61
CA PRO A 82 2.99 0.01 -15.82
C PRO A 82 3.73 -1.33 -15.80
N ALA A 83 3.87 -1.97 -16.95
CA ALA A 83 4.59 -3.23 -17.14
C ALA A 83 6.04 -3.01 -17.62
N ASP A 84 6.78 -4.11 -17.78
CA ASP A 84 8.14 -4.18 -18.32
C ASP A 84 9.25 -3.55 -17.44
N TYR A 85 9.99 -2.55 -17.93
CA TYR A 85 11.06 -1.88 -17.19
C TYR A 85 10.49 -0.61 -16.57
N THR A 86 10.33 -0.57 -15.25
CA THR A 86 9.69 0.56 -14.55
C THR A 86 10.58 1.17 -13.48
N ALA A 87 11.87 0.84 -13.48
CA ALA A 87 12.80 1.34 -12.48
C ALA A 87 12.79 2.88 -12.45
N GLY A 88 12.79 3.47 -11.26
CA GLY A 88 12.69 4.90 -11.04
C GLY A 88 11.26 5.47 -11.09
N VAL A 89 10.30 4.78 -11.71
CA VAL A 89 8.90 5.25 -11.75
C VAL A 89 8.25 5.05 -10.39
N VAL A 90 7.58 6.10 -9.89
CA VAL A 90 6.72 6.04 -8.71
C VAL A 90 5.30 6.35 -9.13
N VAL A 91 4.37 5.46 -8.78
CA VAL A 91 2.92 5.75 -8.81
C VAL A 91 2.50 5.92 -7.36
N ALA A 92 1.81 6.99 -7.02
CA ALA A 92 1.34 7.25 -5.66
C ALA A 92 -0.19 7.36 -5.63
N PHE A 93 -0.78 6.90 -4.53
CA PHE A 93 -2.19 7.07 -4.17
C PHE A 93 -2.21 7.44 -2.68
N TYR A 94 -2.44 8.71 -2.36
CA TYR A 94 -2.10 9.23 -1.04
C TYR A 94 -3.04 10.33 -0.60
N MET A 95 -3.17 10.54 0.71
CA MET A 95 -3.86 11.70 1.25
C MET A 95 -2.83 12.72 1.69
N SER A 96 -3.07 14.01 1.41
CA SER A 96 -2.19 15.07 1.89
C SER A 96 -2.95 16.38 2.08
N ASN A 97 -2.36 17.30 2.83
CA ASN A 97 -2.76 18.71 2.87
C ASN A 97 -1.54 19.63 2.75
N GLY A 98 -0.50 19.16 2.05
CA GLY A 98 0.74 19.90 1.79
C GLY A 98 0.55 21.20 1.02
N ASP A 99 -0.47 21.28 0.17
CA ASP A 99 -0.85 22.49 -0.57
C ASP A 99 -1.41 23.59 0.34
N MET A 100 -2.05 23.22 1.45
CA MET A 100 -2.58 24.15 2.45
C MET A 100 -1.61 24.40 3.63
N PHE A 101 -0.85 23.38 4.03
CA PHE A 101 -0.01 23.39 5.23
C PHE A 101 1.44 23.00 4.94
N GLU A 102 2.11 23.73 4.05
CA GLU A 102 3.46 23.43 3.55
C GLU A 102 4.44 22.87 4.61
N LYS A 103 4.50 23.51 5.81
CA LYS A 103 5.47 23.16 6.86
C LYS A 103 4.97 22.20 7.93
N SER A 104 3.66 21.98 8.01
CA SER A 104 3.05 21.19 9.09
C SER A 104 2.07 20.16 8.55
N HIS A 105 2.15 19.80 7.27
CA HIS A 105 1.15 18.94 6.63
C HIS A 105 1.03 17.57 7.28
N ASP A 106 -0.15 16.99 7.08
CA ASP A 106 -0.42 15.59 7.32
C ASP A 106 -0.40 14.86 5.97
N GLU A 107 0.03 13.59 5.98
CA GLU A 107 0.12 12.76 4.78
C GLU A 107 -0.02 11.26 5.10
N ILE A 108 -0.66 10.51 4.21
CA ILE A 108 -0.86 9.06 4.28
C ILE A 108 -0.63 8.44 2.90
N ASP A 109 0.40 7.62 2.75
CA ASP A 109 0.90 7.21 1.43
C ASP A 109 0.67 5.74 1.11
N PHE A 110 0.17 5.46 -0.10
CA PHE A 110 0.54 4.27 -0.88
C PHE A 110 1.44 4.69 -2.03
N GLU A 111 2.67 4.19 -2.06
CA GLU A 111 3.61 4.41 -3.15
C GLU A 111 4.00 3.08 -3.78
N PHE A 112 3.79 2.95 -5.09
CA PHE A 112 4.25 1.83 -5.89
C PHE A 112 5.61 2.18 -6.47
N LEU A 113 6.61 1.38 -6.12
CA LEU A 113 8.00 1.58 -6.51
C LEU A 113 8.35 0.63 -7.65
N GLY A 114 8.59 1.20 -8.83
CA GLY A 114 8.92 0.44 -10.03
C GLY A 114 10.24 -0.30 -9.92
N ASN A 115 10.46 -1.22 -10.85
CA ASN A 115 11.60 -2.14 -10.78
C ASN A 115 12.19 -2.42 -12.15
N ILE A 116 13.37 -3.04 -12.17
CA ILE A 116 13.96 -3.54 -13.41
C ILE A 116 13.10 -4.68 -13.97
N ARG A 117 13.19 -4.91 -15.29
CA ARG A 117 12.48 -5.98 -16.00
C ARG A 117 12.54 -7.32 -15.24
N ALA A 118 11.42 -8.03 -15.21
CA ALA A 118 11.24 -9.33 -14.54
C ALA A 118 11.47 -9.31 -13.01
N LYS A 119 11.44 -8.13 -12.38
CA LYS A 119 11.33 -7.97 -10.93
C LYS A 119 10.02 -7.28 -10.59
N ASN A 120 9.37 -7.77 -9.55
CA ASN A 120 8.06 -7.27 -9.14
C ASN A 120 8.17 -5.83 -8.62
N TRP A 121 7.11 -5.07 -8.83
CA TRP A 121 6.82 -3.84 -8.10
C TRP A 121 6.87 -4.07 -6.58
N ARG A 122 7.17 -3.01 -5.84
CA ARG A 122 7.08 -3.00 -4.37
C ARG A 122 6.11 -1.92 -3.94
N ILE A 123 5.41 -2.16 -2.85
CA ILE A 123 4.58 -1.13 -2.21
C ILE A 123 5.36 -0.55 -1.05
N GLN A 124 5.36 0.78 -0.92
CA GLN A 124 5.73 1.51 0.28
C GLN A 124 4.47 2.17 0.85
N THR A 125 4.33 2.10 2.17
CA THR A 125 3.33 2.87 2.91
C THR A 125 4.03 3.79 3.88
N ASN A 126 3.50 4.98 4.10
CA ASN A 126 4.08 5.95 5.02
C ASN A 126 2.98 6.83 5.63
N ILE A 127 3.30 7.48 6.75
CA ILE A 127 2.42 8.49 7.35
C ILE A 127 3.27 9.63 7.93
N TYR A 128 2.77 10.84 7.77
CA TYR A 128 3.29 12.04 8.42
C TYR A 128 2.14 12.77 9.09
N GLY A 129 2.33 13.17 10.33
CA GLY A 129 1.42 14.09 11.02
C GLY A 129 2.17 15.35 11.41
N ASN A 130 1.51 16.50 11.28
CA ASN A 130 1.98 17.80 11.71
C ASN A 130 3.39 18.16 11.24
N GLY A 131 3.75 17.78 10.01
CA GLY A 131 5.05 18.07 9.40
C GLY A 131 6.20 17.21 9.93
N SER A 132 5.93 16.02 10.50
CA SER A 132 6.95 15.07 10.98
C SER A 132 7.75 14.38 9.87
N THR A 133 8.03 15.07 8.77
CA THR A 133 8.70 14.53 7.57
C THR A 133 10.16 14.10 7.81
N ASN A 134 10.77 14.57 8.89
CA ASN A 134 12.07 14.08 9.36
C ASN A 134 12.00 12.69 10.02
N VAL A 135 10.81 12.22 10.38
CA VAL A 135 10.55 10.93 11.03
C VAL A 135 9.69 10.07 10.12
N GLY A 136 10.34 9.41 9.15
CA GLY A 136 9.69 8.49 8.23
C GLY A 136 9.17 7.23 8.91
N ARG A 137 7.98 6.81 8.51
CA ARG A 137 7.27 5.64 9.02
C ARG A 137 7.05 4.65 7.89
N GLU A 138 8.07 4.40 7.10
CA GLU A 138 7.97 3.58 5.91
C GLU A 138 7.86 2.09 6.28
N GLU A 139 6.90 1.40 5.66
CA GLU A 139 6.93 -0.05 5.53
C GLU A 139 6.90 -0.43 4.05
N ARG A 140 7.74 -1.38 3.64
CA ARG A 140 7.83 -1.85 2.25
C ARG A 140 7.46 -3.31 2.11
N TYR A 141 6.75 -3.62 1.03
CA TYR A 141 6.14 -4.91 0.80
C TYR A 141 6.38 -5.43 -0.62
N GLY A 142 6.55 -6.74 -0.75
CA GLY A 142 6.23 -7.45 -1.99
C GLY A 142 4.72 -7.70 -2.14
N LEU A 143 4.32 -8.23 -3.29
CA LEU A 143 2.94 -8.62 -3.59
C LEU A 143 2.86 -10.11 -3.96
N TRP A 144 1.68 -10.70 -3.81
CA TRP A 144 1.39 -12.10 -4.17
C TRP A 144 0.87 -12.25 -5.61
N PHE A 145 0.91 -11.18 -6.39
CA PHE A 145 0.48 -11.07 -7.78
C PHE A 145 1.39 -10.06 -8.50
N ASP A 146 1.29 -10.01 -9.83
CA ASP A 146 1.90 -8.95 -10.64
C ASP A 146 0.90 -7.81 -10.81
N PRO A 147 1.11 -6.62 -10.19
CA PRO A 147 0.17 -5.50 -10.26
C PRO A 147 0.12 -4.81 -11.64
N SER A 148 0.92 -5.25 -12.61
CA SER A 148 0.88 -4.74 -13.99
C SER A 148 -0.02 -5.56 -14.93
N GLU A 149 -0.35 -6.80 -14.54
CA GLU A 149 -1.16 -7.70 -15.37
C GLU A 149 -2.66 -7.39 -15.24
N ASP A 150 -3.14 -7.15 -14.02
CA ASP A 150 -4.56 -6.87 -13.75
C ASP A 150 -4.76 -5.73 -12.74
N PHE A 151 -6.00 -5.24 -12.65
CA PHE A 151 -6.40 -4.27 -11.64
C PHE A 151 -6.54 -4.91 -10.28
N HIS A 152 -6.01 -4.24 -9.27
CA HIS A 152 -6.14 -4.62 -7.86
C HIS A 152 -6.66 -3.46 -7.03
N GLN A 153 -7.40 -3.76 -5.97
CA GLN A 153 -8.01 -2.75 -5.12
C GLN A 153 -7.03 -2.31 -4.04
N TYR A 154 -6.73 -1.02 -3.99
CA TYR A 154 -5.91 -0.41 -2.94
C TYR A 154 -6.77 0.56 -2.14
N THR A 155 -6.68 0.48 -0.82
CA THR A 155 -7.59 1.21 0.07
C THR A 155 -6.87 1.79 1.28
N ILE A 156 -7.14 3.07 1.55
CA ILE A 156 -6.81 3.74 2.81
C ILE A 156 -8.10 3.89 3.61
N LEU A 157 -8.14 3.28 4.80
CA LEU A 157 -9.10 3.65 5.84
C LEU A 157 -8.38 4.55 6.84
N TRP A 158 -8.89 5.75 7.05
CA TRP A 158 -8.38 6.68 8.05
C TRP A 158 -9.51 7.11 8.96
N THR A 159 -9.31 6.95 10.28
CA THR A 159 -10.23 7.39 11.32
C THR A 159 -9.46 8.17 12.39
N GLU A 160 -10.18 8.75 13.35
CA GLU A 160 -9.57 9.44 14.49
C GLU A 160 -8.63 8.53 15.30
N SER A 161 -8.85 7.21 15.29
CA SER A 161 -8.15 6.26 16.14
C SER A 161 -7.16 5.36 15.40
N GLN A 162 -7.24 5.24 14.07
CA GLN A 162 -6.37 4.34 13.31
C GLN A 162 -6.31 4.66 11.81
N ILE A 163 -5.24 4.19 11.18
CA ILE A 163 -5.07 4.13 9.74
C ILE A 163 -4.86 2.67 9.35
N ILE A 164 -5.56 2.20 8.33
CA ILE A 164 -5.42 0.83 7.81
C ILE A 164 -5.25 0.88 6.29
N PHE A 165 -4.22 0.21 5.82
CA PHE A 165 -3.93 0.03 4.40
C PHE A 165 -4.40 -1.36 3.97
N TYR A 166 -5.14 -1.46 2.88
CA TYR A 166 -5.60 -2.73 2.30
C TYR A 166 -5.13 -2.91 0.86
N VAL A 167 -4.92 -4.17 0.51
CA VAL A 167 -4.77 -4.66 -0.87
C VAL A 167 -5.77 -5.79 -1.06
N ASP A 168 -6.71 -5.66 -1.99
CA ASP A 168 -7.79 -6.63 -2.24
C ASP A 168 -8.55 -7.06 -0.97
N ASN A 169 -8.93 -6.08 -0.14
CA ASN A 169 -9.60 -6.29 1.15
C ASN A 169 -8.78 -7.04 2.22
N ILE A 170 -7.51 -7.32 1.96
CA ILE A 170 -6.55 -7.85 2.95
C ILE A 170 -5.84 -6.67 3.58
N PRO A 171 -5.97 -6.43 4.90
CA PRO A 171 -5.17 -5.40 5.55
C PRO A 171 -3.70 -5.81 5.51
N ILE A 172 -2.85 -4.88 5.09
CA ILE A 172 -1.40 -5.09 5.02
C ILE A 172 -0.67 -4.38 6.16
N ARG A 173 -1.27 -3.31 6.69
CA ARG A 173 -0.72 -2.47 7.75
C ARG A 173 -1.84 -1.80 8.55
N GLU A 174 -1.68 -1.76 9.87
CA GLU A 174 -2.54 -1.06 10.82
C GLU A 174 -1.67 -0.13 11.67
N ILE A 175 -2.00 1.15 11.72
CA ILE A 175 -1.39 2.11 12.65
C ILE A 175 -2.48 2.59 13.58
N LYS A 176 -2.32 2.32 14.87
CA LYS A 176 -3.24 2.83 15.90
C LYS A 176 -2.69 4.13 16.45
N ARG A 177 -3.55 5.15 16.55
CA ARG A 177 -3.22 6.39 17.23
C ARG A 177 -2.94 6.10 18.70
N THR A 178 -1.76 6.48 19.18
CA THR A 178 -1.43 6.46 20.60
C THR A 178 -1.28 7.88 21.11
N LYS A 179 -1.43 8.08 22.43
CA LYS A 179 -1.19 9.39 23.05
C LYS A 179 0.23 9.90 22.81
N ALA A 180 1.20 8.98 22.73
CA ALA A 180 2.61 9.30 22.58
C ALA A 180 2.97 9.79 21.16
N MET A 181 2.17 9.46 20.14
CA MET A 181 2.36 10.00 18.79
C MET A 181 2.16 11.52 18.74
N GLY A 182 1.35 12.09 19.64
CA GLY A 182 1.08 13.54 19.64
C GLY A 182 0.60 14.01 18.26
N GLY A 183 1.34 14.96 17.67
CA GLY A 183 1.05 15.51 16.35
C GLY A 183 1.45 14.60 15.18
N ASP A 184 2.18 13.52 15.42
CA ASP A 184 2.69 12.63 14.35
C ASP A 184 1.60 11.75 13.73
N PHE A 185 0.41 11.69 14.33
CA PHE A 185 -0.75 11.03 13.73
C PHE A 185 -1.59 12.06 12.95
N PRO A 186 -1.88 11.83 11.65
CA PRO A 186 -2.74 12.70 10.83
C PRO A 186 -4.07 13.07 11.51
N SER A 187 -4.35 14.36 11.60
CA SER A 187 -5.52 14.89 12.33
C SER A 187 -6.19 16.10 11.68
N LYS A 188 -5.68 16.58 10.55
CA LYS A 188 -6.25 17.70 9.77
C LYS A 188 -6.89 17.18 8.48
N PRO A 189 -7.91 17.87 7.93
CA PRO A 189 -8.50 17.50 6.66
C PRO A 189 -7.46 17.39 5.55
N MET A 190 -7.61 16.40 4.67
CA MET A 190 -6.71 16.11 3.54
C MET A 190 -7.49 15.85 2.27
N SER A 191 -6.90 16.22 1.13
CA SER A 191 -7.36 15.78 -0.18
C SER A 191 -6.71 14.45 -0.53
N LEU A 192 -7.37 13.65 -1.36
CA LEU A 192 -6.82 12.42 -1.93
C LEU A 192 -6.17 12.73 -3.27
N TYR A 193 -4.95 12.27 -3.47
CA TYR A 193 -4.14 12.49 -4.66
C TYR A 193 -3.79 11.15 -5.30
N ALA A 194 -3.63 11.15 -6.61
CA ALA A 194 -2.91 10.10 -7.32
C ALA A 194 -1.96 10.71 -8.35
N THR A 195 -0.72 10.24 -8.38
CA THR A 195 0.33 10.81 -9.23
C THR A 195 1.23 9.72 -9.83
N ILE A 196 1.86 10.03 -10.96
CA ILE A 196 2.96 9.25 -11.53
C ILE A 196 4.13 10.18 -11.83
N TRP A 197 5.33 9.83 -11.36
CA TRP A 197 6.50 10.70 -11.44
C TRP A 197 7.83 9.94 -11.40
N ASP A 198 8.91 10.66 -11.73
CA ASP A 198 10.27 10.13 -11.75
C ASP A 198 10.95 10.24 -10.38
N GLY A 199 10.95 9.13 -9.64
CA GLY A 199 11.64 8.96 -8.37
C GLY A 199 13.04 8.35 -8.49
N SER A 200 13.75 8.56 -9.61
CA SER A 200 15.06 7.94 -9.90
C SER A 200 16.13 8.12 -8.82
N SER A 201 16.02 9.13 -7.96
CA SER A 201 16.98 9.35 -6.87
C SER A 201 16.89 8.31 -5.76
N TRP A 202 15.79 7.56 -5.63
CA TRP A 202 15.60 6.64 -4.50
C TRP A 202 14.73 5.40 -4.79
N ALA A 203 13.75 5.48 -5.70
CA ALA A 203 12.64 4.53 -5.82
C ALA A 203 13.09 3.07 -6.01
N THR A 204 14.02 2.84 -6.95
CA THR A 204 14.47 1.48 -7.28
C THR A 204 15.87 1.21 -6.73
N ASN A 205 15.91 0.31 -5.74
CA ASN A 205 17.14 -0.13 -5.07
C ASN A 205 17.99 1.06 -4.56
N GLY A 206 17.35 2.01 -3.88
CA GLY A 206 18.01 3.20 -3.33
C GLY A 206 18.52 4.16 -4.40
N GLY A 207 17.87 4.22 -5.56
CA GLY A 207 18.24 5.09 -6.69
C GLY A 207 19.32 4.50 -7.61
N LYS A 208 19.73 3.25 -7.41
CA LYS A 208 20.70 2.57 -8.28
C LYS A 208 20.20 2.44 -9.72
N TYR A 209 18.90 2.15 -9.88
CA TYR A 209 18.27 2.01 -11.19
C TYR A 209 17.29 3.16 -11.40
N LYS A 210 17.41 3.83 -12.56
CA LYS A 210 16.69 5.05 -12.90
C LYS A 210 15.66 4.80 -13.99
N VAL A 211 14.75 5.77 -14.16
CA VAL A 211 13.83 5.84 -15.29
C VAL A 211 14.65 5.82 -16.58
N ASN A 212 14.18 5.02 -17.54
CA ASN A 212 14.72 5.01 -18.89
C ASN A 212 13.60 5.37 -19.85
N TYR A 213 13.55 6.63 -20.28
CA TYR A 213 12.45 7.13 -21.09
C TYR A 213 12.33 6.49 -22.49
N LYS A 214 13.26 5.61 -22.90
CA LYS A 214 13.06 4.73 -24.06
C LYS A 214 11.89 3.76 -23.90
N TYR A 215 11.46 3.49 -22.66
CA TYR A 215 10.28 2.66 -22.34
C TYR A 215 9.03 3.51 -22.05
N ALA A 216 9.12 4.84 -22.17
CA ALA A 216 7.96 5.71 -22.03
C ALA A 216 7.01 5.55 -23.24
N PRO A 217 5.71 5.88 -23.09
CA PRO A 217 5.07 6.34 -21.86
C PRO A 217 4.85 5.22 -20.85
N TYR A 218 5.13 5.50 -19.58
CA TYR A 218 4.70 4.66 -18.48
C TYR A 218 3.27 5.01 -18.12
N VAL A 219 2.33 4.06 -18.18
CA VAL A 219 0.91 4.34 -17.97
C VAL A 219 0.38 3.57 -16.76
N ALA A 220 -0.07 4.32 -15.75
CA ALA A 220 -0.83 3.78 -14.63
C ALA A 220 -2.32 4.01 -14.87
N LYS A 221 -3.14 2.99 -14.58
CA LYS A 221 -4.57 2.99 -14.87
C LYS A 221 -5.36 2.89 -13.58
N PHE A 222 -6.39 3.71 -13.46
CA PHE A 222 -7.24 3.80 -12.27
C PHE A 222 -8.71 3.69 -12.67
N SER A 223 -9.51 3.02 -11.83
CA SER A 223 -10.96 2.87 -11.98
C SER A 223 -11.60 2.55 -10.62
N ASP A 224 -12.92 2.33 -10.58
CA ASP A 224 -13.69 1.94 -9.38
C ASP A 224 -13.43 2.84 -8.16
N PHE A 225 -13.43 4.16 -8.37
CA PHE A 225 -13.13 5.11 -7.30
C PHE A 225 -14.18 5.10 -6.19
N VAL A 226 -13.73 4.98 -4.95
CA VAL A 226 -14.56 5.11 -3.75
C VAL A 226 -14.02 6.26 -2.93
N LEU A 227 -14.82 7.32 -2.80
CA LEU A 227 -14.64 8.42 -1.85
C LEU A 227 -15.76 8.34 -0.82
N HIS A 228 -15.53 7.62 0.28
CA HIS A 228 -16.49 7.54 1.38
C HIS A 228 -15.88 8.14 2.65
N GLY A 229 -15.92 9.46 2.74
CA GLY A 229 -15.33 10.19 3.84
C GLY A 229 -16.18 11.35 4.32
N CYS A 230 -15.70 11.99 5.36
CA CYS A 230 -16.30 13.17 5.92
C CYS A 230 -15.79 14.41 5.20
N ALA A 231 -16.54 14.89 4.19
CA ALA A 231 -16.21 16.12 3.49
C ALA A 231 -16.28 17.32 4.44
N VAL A 232 -15.25 18.17 4.42
CA VAL A 232 -15.14 19.38 5.22
C VAL A 232 -15.18 20.58 4.31
N ASP A 233 -16.02 21.55 4.67
CA ASP A 233 -15.98 22.86 4.04
C ASP A 233 -14.84 23.66 4.69
N PRO A 234 -13.82 24.09 3.94
CA PRO A 234 -12.69 24.85 4.51
C PRO A 234 -13.10 26.19 5.13
N ILE A 235 -14.30 26.72 4.81
CA ILE A 235 -14.87 27.94 5.40
C ILE A 235 -15.63 27.61 6.70
N GLU A 236 -16.35 26.49 6.74
CA GLU A 236 -17.04 26.00 7.93
C GLU A 236 -16.18 24.93 8.62
N LEU A 237 -15.33 25.32 9.58
CA LEU A 237 -14.52 24.41 10.43
C LEU A 237 -15.33 23.34 11.20
N SER A 238 -16.65 23.27 11.01
CA SER A 238 -17.51 22.19 11.49
C SER A 238 -17.62 21.07 10.44
N PRO A 239 -17.14 19.85 10.72
CA PRO A 239 -17.39 18.71 9.85
C PRO A 239 -18.90 18.43 9.77
N LYS A 240 -19.48 18.31 8.57
CA LYS A 240 -20.92 17.98 8.37
C LYS A 240 -21.29 16.53 8.76
N CYS A 241 -20.36 15.81 9.36
CA CYS A 241 -20.30 14.35 9.33
C CYS A 241 -20.95 13.68 10.53
N ASP A 242 -21.35 14.45 11.54
CA ASP A 242 -22.11 13.95 12.69
C ASP A 242 -23.50 13.41 12.29
N THR A 243 -23.95 13.67 11.05
CA THR A 243 -25.26 13.26 10.53
C THR A 243 -25.22 12.16 9.47
N ALA A 244 -24.03 11.74 9.01
CA ALA A 244 -23.91 10.69 8.01
C ALA A 244 -24.15 9.30 8.65
N PRO A 245 -25.10 8.49 8.15
CA PRO A 245 -25.31 7.15 8.68
C PRO A 245 -24.01 6.34 8.57
N LYS A 246 -23.58 5.72 9.68
CA LYS A 246 -22.46 4.76 9.66
C LYS A 246 -22.79 3.66 8.65
N SER A 247 -22.13 3.70 7.51
CA SER A 247 -22.28 2.70 6.47
C SER A 247 -21.82 1.35 7.04
N ALA A 248 -22.70 0.34 7.01
CA ALA A 248 -22.36 -1.03 7.44
C ALA A 248 -21.21 -1.65 6.64
N PHE A 249 -20.81 -1.00 5.54
CA PHE A 249 -19.78 -1.44 4.62
C PHE A 249 -18.38 -0.89 4.92
N VAL A 250 -18.27 0.15 5.76
CA VAL A 250 -16.96 0.68 6.18
C VAL A 250 -16.46 -0.09 7.41
N PRO A 251 -15.29 -0.73 7.34
CA PRO A 251 -14.71 -1.40 8.50
C PRO A 251 -14.47 -0.40 9.64
N THR A 252 -14.90 -0.75 10.86
CA THR A 252 -14.56 0.01 12.06
C THR A 252 -13.21 -0.38 12.66
N GLY A 253 -12.53 -1.36 12.05
CA GLY A 253 -11.24 -1.90 12.49
C GLY A 253 -10.98 -3.26 11.86
N ILE A 254 -9.93 -3.94 12.35
CA ILE A 254 -9.52 -5.25 11.85
C ILE A 254 -10.19 -6.37 12.66
N SER A 255 -11.01 -7.18 12.00
CA SER A 255 -11.56 -8.41 12.59
C SER A 255 -10.47 -9.45 12.89
N PRO A 256 -10.69 -10.44 13.78
CA PRO A 256 -9.70 -11.48 14.05
C PRO A 256 -9.24 -12.26 12.81
N ASP A 257 -10.15 -12.48 11.84
CA ASP A 257 -9.81 -13.16 10.59
C ASP A 257 -8.93 -12.29 9.67
N GLN A 258 -9.28 -11.01 9.53
CA GLN A 258 -8.45 -10.05 8.82
C GLN A 258 -7.08 -9.88 9.48
N ARG A 259 -6.99 -9.93 10.82
CA ARG A 259 -5.71 -9.87 11.54
C ARG A 259 -4.81 -11.05 11.19
N ARG A 260 -5.35 -12.27 11.18
CA ARG A 260 -4.61 -13.47 10.72
C ARG A 260 -4.15 -13.34 9.27
N LYS A 261 -4.98 -12.80 8.39
CA LYS A 261 -4.61 -12.55 6.98
C LYS A 261 -3.48 -11.53 6.88
N MET A 262 -3.55 -10.43 7.64
CA MET A 262 -2.48 -9.44 7.72
C MET A 262 -1.18 -10.05 8.24
N GLU A 263 -1.21 -10.82 9.31
CA GLU A 263 -0.03 -11.52 9.86
C GLU A 263 0.58 -12.48 8.83
N SER A 264 -0.25 -13.26 8.13
CA SER A 264 0.21 -14.15 7.06
C SER A 264 0.82 -13.39 5.88
N PHE A 265 0.23 -12.24 5.51
CA PHE A 265 0.77 -11.37 4.48
C PHE A 265 2.13 -10.80 4.91
N ARG A 266 2.20 -10.16 6.08
CA ARG A 266 3.42 -9.55 6.62
C ARG A 266 4.56 -10.57 6.72
N LYS A 267 4.27 -11.77 7.22
CA LYS A 267 5.25 -12.87 7.33
C LYS A 267 5.92 -13.20 5.99
N LYS A 268 5.18 -13.12 4.88
CA LYS A 268 5.68 -13.48 3.55
C LYS A 268 6.26 -12.29 2.78
N TYR A 269 5.68 -11.11 2.96
CA TYR A 269 5.89 -10.02 2.01
C TYR A 269 6.48 -8.74 2.61
N LEU A 270 6.52 -8.55 3.94
CA LEU A 270 7.17 -7.38 4.54
C LEU A 270 8.69 -7.47 4.38
N GLN A 271 9.27 -6.48 3.71
CA GLN A 271 10.69 -6.39 3.37
C GLN A 271 11.43 -5.33 4.20
N TYR A 272 10.74 -4.25 4.57
CA TYR A 272 11.29 -3.18 5.40
C TYR A 272 10.21 -2.65 6.34
N SER A 273 10.59 -2.35 7.58
CA SER A 273 9.73 -1.62 8.52
C SER A 273 10.58 -0.74 9.43
N TYR A 274 10.23 0.54 9.47
CA TYR A 274 10.88 1.54 10.31
C TYR A 274 10.93 1.16 11.80
N CYS A 275 9.94 0.40 12.30
CA CYS A 275 9.87 -0.04 13.69
C CYS A 275 11.03 -0.95 14.11
N TYR A 276 11.67 -1.61 13.15
CA TYR A 276 12.80 -2.50 13.40
C TYR A 276 14.13 -1.91 12.93
N ASP A 277 14.13 -0.78 12.22
CA ASP A 277 15.33 -0.14 11.70
C ASP A 277 16.14 0.51 12.82
N ARG A 278 17.18 -0.20 13.26
CA ARG A 278 18.09 0.23 14.34
C ARG A 278 19.17 1.17 13.87
N THR A 279 19.34 1.32 12.56
CA THR A 279 20.28 2.30 12.00
C THR A 279 19.64 3.69 12.03
N ARG A 280 18.35 3.78 11.72
CA ARG A 280 17.59 5.04 11.75
C ARG A 280 17.06 5.36 13.15
N TYR A 281 16.56 4.35 13.87
CA TYR A 281 15.93 4.50 15.17
C TYR A 281 16.56 3.55 16.20
N ASN A 282 17.53 4.07 16.98
CA ASN A 282 18.16 3.31 18.08
C ASN A 282 17.12 2.70 19.03
N VAL A 283 16.03 3.43 19.29
CA VAL A 283 14.85 2.97 20.02
C VAL A 283 13.64 3.05 19.08
N PRO A 284 12.76 2.03 19.00
CA PRO A 284 11.60 2.08 18.14
C PRO A 284 10.71 3.24 18.52
N LEU A 285 10.01 3.82 17.54
CA LEU A 285 9.05 4.88 17.82
C LEU A 285 7.90 4.37 18.71
N SER A 286 7.26 5.30 19.41
CA SER A 286 6.33 4.98 20.50
C SER A 286 5.11 4.14 20.09
N GLU A 287 4.72 4.21 18.83
CA GLU A 287 3.60 3.47 18.25
C GLU A 287 3.96 2.05 17.81
N CYS A 288 5.25 1.71 17.77
CA CYS A 288 5.72 0.43 17.29
C CYS A 288 5.39 -0.70 18.26
N VAL A 289 4.72 -1.73 17.75
CA VAL A 289 4.50 -3.00 18.45
C VAL A 289 5.46 -4.03 17.87
N ILE A 290 6.49 -4.39 18.64
CA ILE A 290 7.56 -5.28 18.20
C ILE A 290 7.12 -6.75 18.34
N ASP A 291 7.06 -7.47 17.21
CA ASP A 291 6.94 -8.93 17.19
C ASP A 291 8.36 -9.55 17.08
N PRO A 292 8.81 -10.34 18.07
CA PRO A 292 10.11 -11.01 18.01
C PRO A 292 10.32 -11.87 16.75
N LYS A 293 9.27 -12.54 16.26
CA LYS A 293 9.40 -13.40 15.07
C LYS A 293 9.54 -12.58 13.79
N GLU A 294 8.89 -11.42 13.73
CA GLU A 294 9.04 -10.48 12.63
C GLU A 294 10.44 -9.84 12.65
N ALA A 295 10.92 -9.47 13.84
CA ALA A 295 12.28 -8.96 14.05
C ALA A 295 13.34 -9.96 13.56
N ASP A 296 13.26 -11.22 13.99
CA ASP A 296 14.21 -12.27 13.59
C ASP A 296 14.22 -12.48 12.07
N ARG A 297 13.04 -12.44 11.44
CA ARG A 297 12.91 -12.60 9.99
C ARG A 297 13.52 -11.41 9.22
N LEU A 298 13.25 -10.19 9.67
CA LEU A 298 13.82 -8.98 9.05
C LEU A 298 15.33 -8.93 9.24
N GLN A 299 15.86 -9.28 10.41
CA GLN A 299 17.30 -9.42 10.64
C GLN A 299 17.95 -10.43 9.70
N GLY A 300 17.27 -11.53 9.38
CA GLY A 300 17.76 -12.48 8.37
C GLY A 300 17.83 -11.90 6.95
N PHE A 301 17.00 -10.90 6.64
CA PHE A 301 16.97 -10.22 5.34
C PHE A 301 18.03 -9.12 5.24
N ASP A 302 18.12 -8.25 6.25
CA ASP A 302 19.13 -7.20 6.36
C ASP A 302 19.62 -7.04 7.81
N PRO A 303 20.69 -7.77 8.20
CA PRO A 303 21.22 -7.69 9.55
C PRO A 303 21.72 -6.29 9.93
N VAL A 304 22.18 -5.50 8.96
CA VAL A 304 22.77 -4.17 9.24
C VAL A 304 21.67 -3.21 9.66
N THR A 305 20.61 -3.12 8.87
CA THR A 305 19.48 -2.23 9.17
C THR A 305 18.74 -2.66 10.43
N PHE A 306 18.52 -3.96 10.63
CA PHE A 306 17.63 -4.46 11.69
C PHE A 306 18.35 -4.90 12.97
N GLY A 307 19.62 -4.50 13.15
CA GLY A 307 20.37 -4.70 14.40
C GLY A 307 20.82 -6.14 14.65
N GLY A 308 20.95 -6.95 13.60
CA GLY A 308 21.54 -8.28 13.68
C GLY A 308 23.06 -8.20 13.85
N VAL A 309 23.61 -8.98 14.79
CA VAL A 309 25.07 -9.11 14.93
C VAL A 309 25.63 -9.78 13.69
N GLN A 310 26.53 -9.11 12.95
CA GLN A 310 27.28 -9.75 11.86
C GLN A 310 28.02 -10.96 12.42
N ARG A 311 27.52 -12.17 12.14
CA ARG A 311 28.27 -13.39 12.38
C ARG A 311 29.41 -13.44 11.37
N HIS A 312 30.56 -12.88 11.72
CA HIS A 312 31.80 -13.17 11.02
C HIS A 312 32.02 -14.68 11.09
N HIS A 313 31.74 -15.38 9.99
CA HIS A 313 32.21 -16.74 9.78
C HIS A 313 33.74 -16.69 9.67
N SER A 314 34.42 -16.68 10.82
CA SER A 314 35.83 -17.04 10.88
C SER A 314 35.94 -18.47 10.39
N LYS A 315 36.49 -18.65 9.17
CA LYS A 315 36.95 -19.95 8.70
C LYS A 315 38.02 -20.44 9.67
N ARG A 316 37.61 -21.21 10.69
CA ARG A 316 38.54 -21.99 11.53
C ARG A 316 39.24 -23.01 10.64
N ARG A 317 40.42 -22.63 10.17
CA ARG A 317 41.39 -23.53 9.54
C ARG A 317 41.75 -24.59 10.59
N ARG A 318 41.23 -25.81 10.44
CA ARG A 318 41.64 -26.97 11.26
C ARG A 318 43.12 -27.24 10.99
N GLN A 319 43.98 -26.85 11.94
CA GLN A 319 45.38 -27.23 11.95
C GLN A 319 45.44 -28.69 12.41
N ARG A 320 45.74 -29.60 11.47
CA ARG A 320 46.03 -31.00 11.76
C ARG A 320 47.36 -31.06 12.53
N GLN A 321 47.29 -31.32 13.83
CA GLN A 321 48.43 -31.74 14.63
C GLN A 321 48.87 -33.13 14.16
N SER A 322 50.03 -33.24 13.52
CA SER A 322 50.75 -34.50 13.39
C SER A 322 51.64 -34.67 14.62
N ARG A 323 51.16 -35.42 15.61
CA ARG A 323 52.04 -36.12 16.55
C ARG A 323 52.41 -37.46 15.93
N ARG A 324 53.69 -37.70 15.71
CA ARG A 324 54.29 -39.02 15.88
C ARG A 324 55.74 -38.81 16.30
N GLU A 325 55.94 -39.07 17.58
CA GLU A 325 57.20 -39.13 18.30
C GLU A 325 58.09 -40.26 17.77
N ASP A 326 59.37 -40.05 18.06
CA ASP A 326 60.51 -40.95 17.95
C ASP A 326 60.24 -42.42 18.28
N ALA A 327 60.86 -43.29 17.49
CA ALA A 327 61.38 -44.57 17.96
C ALA A 327 62.81 -44.72 17.40
N SER A 328 63.79 -44.58 18.29
CA SER A 328 65.17 -45.01 18.14
C SER A 328 65.34 -46.37 18.83
N SER A 329 66.38 -47.13 18.47
CA SER A 329 66.73 -48.53 18.84
C SER A 329 65.86 -49.61 18.18
N GLU A 330 66.36 -50.60 17.44
CA GLU A 330 67.69 -51.25 17.29
C GLU A 330 68.11 -51.45 15.83
#